data_AF-A0A380DHY2-F1
#
_entry.id   AF-A0A380DHY2-F1
#
_cell.length_a   1.000
_cell.length_b   1.000
_cell.length_c   1.000
_cell.angle_alpha   90.00
_cell.angle_beta   90.00
_cell.angle_gamma   90.00
#
_symmetry.space_group_name_H-M   'P 1'
#
loop_
_entity.id
_entity.type
_entity.pdbx_description
1 polymer ?
#
loop_
_entity_poly.entity_id
_entity_poly.type
_entity_poly.pdbx_seq_one_letter_code
_entity_poly.pdbx_strand_id
1 'polypeptide(L)'
;MSFISFLFANVGLTKIIMYSVPVLMFLYPLAIALIVLTLFSSKFHHSKIIYQCTIFFTMIAALVDGLKASPEFISSTSFSQTLINFSQKYLPLSDIGMGWVVLSLDWFHYRLHYL
;
A
#
# COMPACT_ATOMS: atom_id res chain seq x y z
N MET A 1 -31.70 -20.20 -18.33
CA MET A 1 -30.72 -19.21 -18.84
C MET A 1 -29.88 -18.56 -17.73
N SER A 2 -30.35 -18.48 -16.48
CA SER A 2 -29.58 -17.83 -15.39
C SER A 2 -28.38 -18.61 -14.86
N PHE A 3 -28.37 -19.95 -14.93
CA PHE A 3 -27.25 -20.77 -14.42
C PHE A 3 -25.97 -20.60 -15.25
N ILE A 4 -26.11 -20.44 -16.57
CA ILE A 4 -25.00 -20.16 -17.49
C ILE A 4 -24.43 -18.77 -17.23
N SER A 5 -25.29 -17.76 -17.00
CA SER A 5 -24.86 -16.42 -16.58
C SER A 5 -24.16 -16.42 -15.22
N PHE A 6 -24.62 -17.23 -14.26
CA PHE A 6 -23.95 -17.39 -12.96
C PHE A 6 -22.56 -18.03 -13.10
N LEU A 7 -22.42 -19.05 -13.95
CA LEU A 7 -21.14 -19.71 -14.18
C LEU A 7 -20.15 -18.80 -14.91
N PHE A 8 -20.58 -18.14 -15.98
CA PHE A 8 -19.78 -17.13 -16.69
C PHE A 8 -19.43 -15.94 -15.78
N ALA A 9 -20.35 -15.50 -14.92
CA ALA A 9 -20.09 -14.46 -13.94
C ALA A 9 -19.07 -14.91 -12.91
N ASN A 10 -19.13 -16.13 -12.36
CA ASN A 10 -18.11 -16.59 -11.40
C ASN A 10 -16.71 -16.69 -12.02
N VAL A 11 -16.61 -17.16 -13.28
CA VAL A 11 -15.34 -17.21 -14.01
C VAL A 11 -14.80 -15.81 -14.31
N GLY A 12 -15.67 -14.89 -14.77
CA GLY A 12 -15.29 -13.50 -15.03
C GLY A 12 -14.95 -12.74 -13.74
N LEU A 13 -15.74 -12.92 -12.69
CA LEU A 13 -15.57 -12.32 -11.37
C LEU A 13 -14.26 -12.75 -10.72
N THR A 14 -13.90 -14.03 -10.80
CA THR A 14 -12.62 -14.52 -10.26
C THR A 14 -11.44 -13.82 -10.91
N LYS A 15 -11.49 -13.58 -12.23
CA LYS A 15 -10.47 -12.80 -12.93
C LYS A 15 -10.45 -11.33 -12.49
N ILE A 16 -11.62 -10.71 -12.35
CA ILE A 16 -11.73 -9.33 -11.85
C ILE A 16 -11.10 -9.22 -10.46
N ILE A 17 -11.45 -10.10 -9.52
CA ILE A 17 -10.89 -10.11 -8.16
C ILE A 17 -9.38 -10.32 -8.21
N MET A 18 -8.88 -11.29 -9.00
CA MET A 18 -7.43 -11.53 -9.12
C MET A 18 -6.64 -10.30 -9.57
N TYR A 19 -7.17 -9.49 -10.51
CA TYR A 19 -6.51 -8.25 -10.94
C TYR A 19 -6.77 -7.08 -9.98
N SER A 20 -7.94 -7.02 -9.34
CA SER A 20 -8.31 -5.93 -8.44
C SER A 20 -7.65 -6.03 -7.06
N VAL A 21 -7.37 -7.21 -6.54
CA VAL A 21 -6.71 -7.40 -5.23
C VAL A 21 -5.35 -6.68 -5.14
N PRO A 22 -4.40 -6.86 -6.08
CA PRO A 22 -3.12 -6.16 -6.00
C PRO A 22 -3.26 -4.65 -6.16
N VAL A 23 -4.18 -4.19 -7.00
CA VAL A 23 -4.48 -2.76 -7.15
C VAL A 23 -5.08 -2.20 -5.85
N LEU A 24 -5.96 -2.94 -5.18
CA LEU A 24 -6.57 -2.53 -3.93
C LEU A 24 -5.56 -2.46 -2.79
N MET A 25 -4.67 -3.45 -2.67
CA MET A 25 -3.58 -3.44 -1.69
C MET A 25 -2.58 -2.30 -1.93
N PHE A 26 -2.37 -1.89 -3.19
CA PHE A 26 -1.61 -0.69 -3.52
C PHE A 26 -2.34 0.61 -3.12
N LEU A 27 -3.63 0.72 -3.43
CA LEU A 27 -4.39 1.94 -3.16
C LEU A 27 -4.71 2.14 -1.68
N TYR A 28 -4.79 1.06 -0.90
CA TYR A 28 -5.21 1.09 0.50
C TYR A 28 -4.33 2.00 1.39
N PRO A 29 -2.99 1.82 1.47
CA PRO A 29 -2.10 2.71 2.21
C PRO A 29 -2.17 4.16 1.73
N LEU A 30 -2.18 4.35 0.41
CA LEU A 30 -2.17 5.68 -0.20
C LEU A 30 -3.44 6.46 0.18
N ALA A 31 -4.60 5.83 0.09
CA ALA A 31 -5.87 6.43 0.46
C ALA A 31 -5.91 6.80 1.96
N ILE A 32 -5.46 5.91 2.84
CA ILE A 32 -5.42 6.19 4.28
C ILE A 32 -4.46 7.34 4.59
N ALA A 33 -3.26 7.34 4.00
CA ALA A 33 -2.31 8.43 4.18
C ALA A 33 -2.88 9.78 3.71
N LEU A 34 -3.56 9.81 2.56
CA LEU A 34 -4.24 11.01 2.07
C LEU A 34 -5.36 11.48 2.99
N ILE A 35 -6.20 10.57 3.50
CA ILE A 35 -7.27 10.90 4.46
C ILE A 35 -6.66 11.47 5.74
N VAL A 36 -5.64 10.83 6.30
CA VAL A 36 -4.95 11.34 7.49
C VAL A 36 -4.32 12.71 7.22
N LEU A 37 -3.59 12.86 6.11
CA LEU A 37 -2.97 14.14 5.76
C LEU A 37 -3.98 15.25 5.54
N THR A 38 -5.13 14.96 4.92
CA THR A 38 -6.19 15.97 4.73
C THR A 38 -6.83 16.37 6.05
N LEU A 39 -7.08 15.42 6.96
CA LEU A 39 -7.61 15.70 8.30
C LEU A 39 -6.63 16.54 9.15
N PHE A 40 -5.33 16.25 9.07
CA PHE A 40 -4.31 16.99 9.80
C PHE A 40 -3.75 18.21 9.03
N SER A 41 -4.16 18.43 7.78
CA SER A 41 -3.72 19.55 6.92
C SER A 41 -3.87 20.90 7.60
N SER A 42 -4.93 21.08 8.39
CA SER A 42 -5.20 22.30 9.14
C SER A 42 -4.16 22.60 10.24
N LYS A 43 -3.48 21.60 10.80
CA LYS A 43 -2.43 21.81 11.82
C LYS A 43 -1.05 22.11 11.22
N PHE A 44 -0.83 21.81 9.95
CA PHE A 44 0.49 21.84 9.31
C PHE A 44 0.67 22.96 8.29
N HIS A 45 0.17 24.17 8.56
CA HIS A 45 0.57 25.43 7.88
C HIS A 45 0.92 25.29 6.37
N HIS A 46 0.14 24.50 5.63
CA HIS A 46 0.35 24.23 4.21
C HIS A 46 1.77 23.75 3.80
N SER A 47 2.50 23.04 4.67
CA SER A 47 3.84 22.53 4.34
C SER A 47 3.78 21.39 3.33
N LYS A 48 3.89 21.73 2.04
CA LYS A 48 3.92 20.80 0.90
C LYS A 48 4.99 19.72 1.04
N ILE A 49 6.07 19.99 1.77
CA ILE A 49 7.15 19.03 2.04
C ILE A 49 6.61 17.81 2.80
N ILE A 50 5.78 17.99 3.82
CA ILE A 50 5.25 16.88 4.64
C ILE A 50 4.37 15.99 3.76
N TYR A 51 3.53 16.63 2.95
CA TYR A 51 2.64 15.93 2.02
C TYR A 51 3.41 15.08 1.01
N GLN A 52 4.41 15.65 0.35
CA GLN A 52 5.22 14.95 -0.65
C GLN A 52 6.04 13.81 -0.03
N CYS A 53 6.68 14.04 1.12
CA CYS A 53 7.47 13.01 1.78
C CYS A 53 6.60 11.84 2.26
N THR A 54 5.48 12.11 2.96
CA THR A 54 4.60 11.03 3.43
C THR A 54 4.03 10.22 2.27
N ILE A 55 3.59 10.88 1.19
CA ILE A 55 3.13 10.16 0.00
C ILE A 55 4.26 9.36 -0.63
N PHE A 56 5.48 9.90 -0.74
CA PHE A 56 6.61 9.19 -1.33
C PHE A 56 6.94 7.90 -0.57
N PHE A 57 7.03 7.97 0.76
CA PHE A 57 7.26 6.79 1.60
C PHE A 57 6.09 5.79 1.52
N THR A 58 4.85 6.30 1.57
CA THR A 58 3.66 5.44 1.47
C THR A 58 3.55 4.79 0.10
N MET A 59 3.96 5.49 -0.98
CA MET A 59 3.96 4.99 -2.35
C MET A 59 4.95 3.84 -2.52
N ILE A 60 6.15 3.95 -1.93
CA ILE A 60 7.15 2.87 -1.95
C ILE A 60 6.61 1.64 -1.23
N ALA A 61 6.03 1.81 -0.03
CA ALA A 61 5.45 0.71 0.73
C ALA A 61 4.27 0.07 -0.01
N ALA A 62 3.34 0.89 -0.53
CA ALA A 62 2.19 0.44 -1.31
C ALA A 62 2.61 -0.35 -2.55
N LEU A 63 3.69 0.04 -3.24
CA LEU A 63 4.24 -0.72 -4.37
C LEU A 63 4.69 -2.11 -3.92
N VAL A 64 5.37 -2.23 -2.79
CA VAL A 64 5.81 -3.52 -2.24
C VAL A 64 4.60 -4.37 -1.87
N ASP A 65 3.57 -3.79 -1.24
CA ASP A 65 2.35 -4.51 -0.86
C ASP A 65 1.52 -4.95 -2.08
N GLY A 66 1.42 -4.12 -3.12
CA GLY A 66 0.78 -4.49 -4.39
C GLY A 66 1.54 -5.59 -5.13
N LEU A 67 2.88 -5.61 -5.06
CA LEU A 67 3.72 -6.69 -5.59
C LEU A 67 3.59 -7.98 -4.79
N LYS A 68 3.47 -7.91 -3.45
CA LYS A 68 3.16 -9.07 -2.59
C LYS A 68 1.81 -9.69 -2.91
N ALA A 69 0.82 -8.84 -3.13
CA ALA A 69 -0.55 -9.19 -3.48
C ALA A 69 -0.73 -9.71 -4.90
N SER A 70 0.32 -9.59 -5.72
CA SER A 70 0.28 -10.03 -7.12
C SER A 70 0.23 -11.56 -7.21
N PRO A 71 -0.40 -12.11 -8.26
CA PRO A 71 -0.54 -13.55 -8.45
C PRO A 71 0.81 -14.27 -8.43
N GLU A 72 0.81 -15.54 -8.02
CA GLU A 72 2.01 -16.36 -7.75
C GLU A 72 3.07 -16.28 -8.84
N PHE A 73 2.69 -16.15 -10.10
CA PHE A 73 3.63 -15.98 -11.21
C PHE A 73 4.59 -14.76 -11.07
N ILE A 74 4.15 -13.70 -10.40
CA ILE A 74 4.91 -12.46 -10.18
C ILE A 74 5.54 -12.47 -8.78
N SER A 75 4.80 -12.95 -7.77
CA SER A 75 5.27 -13.03 -6.37
C SER A 75 6.24 -14.20 -6.09
N SER A 76 6.29 -15.23 -6.93
CA SER A 76 7.25 -16.35 -6.83
C SER A 76 8.62 -16.07 -7.45
N THR A 77 8.80 -14.90 -8.09
CA THR A 77 10.10 -14.52 -8.64
C THR A 77 11.08 -14.29 -7.49
N SER A 78 12.31 -14.82 -7.57
CA SER A 78 13.35 -14.66 -6.51
C SER A 78 13.55 -13.21 -6.09
N PHE A 79 13.38 -12.26 -7.01
CA PHE A 79 13.47 -10.83 -6.73
C PHE A 79 12.36 -10.35 -5.78
N SER A 80 11.11 -10.77 -6.01
CA SER A 80 9.96 -10.43 -5.17
C SER A 80 10.12 -11.05 -3.78
N GLN A 81 10.44 -12.34 -3.69
CA GLN A 81 10.70 -13.02 -2.41
C GLN A 81 11.83 -12.38 -1.60
N THR A 82 12.91 -11.95 -2.26
CA THR A 82 14.00 -11.23 -1.60
C THR A 82 13.52 -9.88 -1.06
N LEU A 83 12.77 -9.10 -1.85
CA LEU A 83 12.21 -7.82 -1.43
C LEU A 83 11.24 -7.98 -0.24
N ILE A 84 10.41 -9.02 -0.26
CA ILE A 84 9.42 -9.34 0.77
C ILE A 84 10.12 -9.72 2.07
N ASN A 85 11.13 -10.60 2.00
CA ASN A 85 11.90 -11.01 3.18
C ASN A 85 12.72 -9.85 3.76
N PHE A 86 13.29 -8.97 2.93
CA PHE A 86 13.92 -7.73 3.39
C PHE A 86 12.91 -6.80 4.06
N SER A 87 11.72 -6.64 3.48
CA SER A 87 10.65 -5.82 4.05
C SER A 87 10.16 -6.35 5.39
N GLN A 88 9.95 -7.67 5.53
CA GLN A 88 9.60 -8.31 6.81
C GLN A 88 10.68 -8.17 7.88
N LYS A 89 11.96 -8.23 7.49
CA LYS A 89 13.08 -8.16 8.44
C LYS A 89 13.33 -6.75 8.98
N TYR A 90 13.12 -5.72 8.17
CA TYR A 90 13.35 -4.33 8.56
C TYR A 90 12.08 -3.59 8.99
N LEU A 91 10.90 -4.05 8.60
CA LEU A 91 9.62 -3.45 8.96
C LEU A 91 8.72 -4.46 9.69
N PRO A 92 8.72 -4.49 11.04
CA PRO A 92 7.60 -5.06 11.78
C PRO A 92 6.34 -4.31 11.31
N LEU A 93 5.26 -5.01 10.94
CA LEU A 93 4.03 -4.52 10.28
C LEU A 93 3.97 -4.56 8.73
N SER A 94 5.01 -4.99 8.02
CA SER A 94 4.89 -5.25 6.56
C SER A 94 4.03 -6.47 6.22
N ASP A 95 3.76 -7.36 7.18
CA ASP A 95 2.83 -8.49 7.02
C ASP A 95 1.38 -8.05 6.77
N ILE A 96 1.01 -6.85 7.20
CA ILE A 96 -0.36 -6.31 7.12
C ILE A 96 -0.45 -5.10 6.18
N GLY A 97 0.60 -4.84 5.40
CA GLY A 97 0.71 -3.65 4.55
C GLY A 97 0.75 -2.31 5.32
N MET A 98 1.21 -2.36 6.57
CA MET A 98 1.32 -1.18 7.46
C MET A 98 2.76 -0.70 7.66
N GLY A 99 3.73 -1.20 6.88
CA GLY A 99 5.12 -0.74 6.97
C GLY A 99 5.30 0.76 6.77
N TRP A 100 4.41 1.40 5.99
CA TRP A 100 4.41 2.85 5.77
C TRP A 100 4.10 3.67 7.03
N VAL A 101 3.41 3.09 8.02
CA VAL A 101 3.02 3.81 9.25
C VAL A 101 4.25 4.15 10.08
N VAL A 102 5.21 3.23 10.20
CA VAL A 102 6.47 3.48 10.91
C VAL A 102 7.29 4.56 10.20
N LEU A 103 7.47 4.44 8.88
CA LEU A 103 8.20 5.42 8.07
C LEU A 103 7.57 6.82 8.12
N SER A 104 6.24 6.89 8.08
CA SER A 104 5.52 8.17 8.16
C SER A 104 5.56 8.79 9.55
N LEU A 105 5.51 7.99 10.62
CA LEU A 105 5.61 8.46 12.00
C LEU A 105 7.03 8.92 12.37
N ASP A 106 8.05 8.15 12.02
CA ASP A 106 9.45 8.53 12.25
C ASP A 106 9.78 9.85 11.54
N TRP A 107 9.35 10.00 10.29
CA TRP A 107 9.54 11.24 9.53
C TRP A 107 8.79 12.42 10.12
N PHE A 108 7.53 12.19 10.51
CA PHE A 108 6.69 13.20 11.13
C PHE A 108 7.30 13.71 12.44
N HIS A 109 7.81 12.80 13.27
CA HIS A 109 8.50 13.15 14.51
C HIS A 109 9.78 13.94 14.26
N TYR A 110 10.60 13.52 13.28
CA TYR A 110 11.83 14.23 12.91
C TYR A 110 11.56 15.66 12.45
N ARG A 111 10.50 15.89 11.67
CA ARG A 111 10.15 17.24 11.19
C ARG A 111 9.57 18.15 12.29
N LEU A 112 8.84 17.59 13.25
CA LEU A 112 8.27 18.36 14.38
C LEU A 112 9.36 18.90 15.31
N HIS A 113 10.50 18.22 15.41
CA HIS A 113 11.63 18.63 16.27
C HIS A 113 12.47 19.78 15.68
N TYR A 114 12.33 20.07 14.38
CA TYR A 114 13.04 21.15 13.66
C TYR A 114 12.14 22.38 13.37
N LEU A 115 10.98 22.48 14.03
CA LEU A 115 10.06 23.63 13.99
C LEU A 115 9.97 24.25 15.38
#